data_AF-A0A7V2EWG5-F1
#
_entry.id   AF-A0A7V2EWG5-F1
#
_cell.length_a   1.000
_cell.length_b   1.000
_cell.length_c   1.000
_cell.angle_alpha   90.00
_cell.angle_beta   90.00
_cell.angle_gamma   90.00
#
_symmetry.space_group_name_H-M   'P 1'
#
loop_
_entity.id
_entity.type
_entity.pdbx_description
1 polymer ?
#
loop_
_entity_poly.entity_id
_entity_poly.type
_entity_poly.pdbx_seq_one_letter_code
_entity_poly.pdbx_strand_id
1 'polypeptide(L)'
;ILVADCVPVSLYDPIKRVIGLAHAGWRGTAAGVAAKTVGRMMEEFDTDPTDLVAGIGPSIGPCCYEVGPEVADEFHARQPLVADHVLLTGEAASAGEFDHSVNEDRYHLDLWRANTLELVTAGVFEANIGVAGICTACNTGDFFSHRAEGGRTGRGGALMMLHERTKRSY
;
A
#
# COMPACT_ATOMS: atom_id res chain seq x y z
N ILE A 1 -9.08 -1.79 -9.44
CA ILE A 1 -7.72 -1.44 -9.91
C ILE A 1 -6.96 -2.69 -10.28
N LEU A 2 -6.01 -2.61 -11.23
CA LEU A 2 -5.15 -3.73 -11.61
C LEU A 2 -3.75 -3.52 -11.03
N VAL A 3 -3.12 -4.58 -10.50
CA VAL A 3 -1.80 -4.54 -9.87
C VAL A 3 -0.99 -5.80 -10.20
N ALA A 4 0.32 -5.63 -10.26
CA ALA A 4 1.33 -6.67 -10.05
C ALA A 4 2.46 -5.95 -9.33
N ASP A 5 2.73 -6.33 -8.08
CA ASP A 5 3.60 -5.65 -7.09
C ASP A 5 3.06 -4.37 -6.43
N CYS A 6 2.42 -3.44 -7.14
CA CYS A 6 1.92 -2.21 -6.50
C CYS A 6 0.86 -2.49 -5.42
N VAL A 7 0.79 -1.65 -4.39
CA VAL A 7 -0.14 -1.82 -3.25
C VAL A 7 -1.56 -1.42 -3.65
N PRO A 8 -2.56 -2.32 -3.56
CA PRO A 8 -3.96 -1.93 -3.59
C PRO A 8 -4.40 -1.49 -2.19
N VAL A 9 -4.74 -0.21 -2.03
CA VAL A 9 -5.26 0.35 -0.78
C VAL A 9 -6.78 0.48 -0.86
N SER A 10 -7.48 -0.27 -0.03
CA SER A 10 -8.94 -0.29 0.07
C SER A 10 -9.39 0.52 1.27
N LEU A 11 -10.42 1.34 1.12
CA LEU A 11 -10.97 2.20 2.16
C LEU A 11 -12.48 2.04 2.20
N TYR A 12 -13.02 1.88 3.40
CA TYR A 12 -14.46 1.77 3.61
C TYR A 12 -14.89 2.64 4.78
N ASP A 13 -15.83 3.54 4.51
CA ASP A 13 -16.60 4.24 5.53
C ASP A 13 -17.91 3.47 5.77
N PRO A 14 -18.07 2.82 6.94
CA PRO A 14 -19.28 2.08 7.28
C PRO A 14 -20.48 2.97 7.61
N ILE A 15 -20.25 4.21 8.04
CA ILE A 15 -21.28 5.17 8.46
C ILE A 15 -21.91 5.82 7.23
N LYS A 16 -21.09 6.40 6.36
CA LYS A 16 -21.53 7.05 5.10
C LYS A 16 -21.76 6.05 3.98
N ARG A 17 -21.27 4.82 4.12
CA ARG A 17 -21.28 3.77 3.09
C ARG A 17 -20.59 4.24 1.82
N VAL A 18 -19.33 4.65 1.97
CA VAL A 18 -18.47 5.11 0.87
C VAL A 18 -17.29 4.17 0.77
N ILE A 19 -16.90 3.83 -0.45
CA ILE A 19 -15.71 3.02 -0.72
C ILE A 19 -14.70 3.84 -1.51
N GLY A 20 -13.43 3.71 -1.14
CA GLY A 20 -12.29 4.25 -1.86
C GLY A 20 -11.32 3.13 -2.22
N LEU A 21 -10.74 3.18 -3.42
CA LEU A 21 -9.76 2.18 -3.85
C LEU A 21 -8.63 2.87 -4.61
N ALA A 22 -7.42 2.80 -4.08
CA ALA A 22 -6.24 3.47 -4.63
C ALA A 22 -5.16 2.49 -5.06
N HIS A 23 -4.53 2.78 -6.21
CA HIS A 23 -3.34 2.08 -6.68
C HIS A 23 -2.10 2.82 -6.18
N ALA A 24 -1.37 2.22 -5.25
CA ALA A 24 -0.21 2.79 -4.59
C ALA A 24 1.08 2.02 -4.95
N GLY A 25 1.60 2.30 -6.14
CA GLY A 25 3.02 2.03 -6.42
C GLY A 25 3.91 3.08 -5.76
N TRP A 26 5.24 2.91 -5.80
CA TRP A 26 6.17 3.81 -5.09
C TRP A 26 5.99 5.30 -5.39
N ARG A 27 5.69 5.67 -6.65
CA ARG A 27 5.42 7.07 -7.03
C ARG A 27 4.13 7.60 -6.42
N GLY A 28 3.10 6.75 -6.36
CA GLY A 28 1.81 7.08 -5.77
C GLY A 28 1.92 7.24 -4.26
N THR A 29 2.61 6.31 -3.61
CA THR A 29 2.96 6.39 -2.18
C THR A 29 3.80 7.63 -1.92
N ALA A 30 4.94 7.86 -2.58
CA ALA A 30 5.71 9.11 -2.39
C ALA A 30 4.85 10.39 -2.59
N ALA A 31 3.83 10.35 -3.45
CA ALA A 31 2.89 11.45 -3.65
C ALA A 31 1.70 11.50 -2.67
N GLY A 32 1.61 10.61 -1.69
CA GLY A 32 0.57 10.56 -0.67
C GLY A 32 -0.79 10.08 -1.17
N VAL A 33 -0.85 9.14 -2.12
CA VAL A 33 -2.11 8.75 -2.77
C VAL A 33 -3.15 8.17 -1.80
N ALA A 34 -2.72 7.46 -0.75
CA ALA A 34 -3.64 6.91 0.25
C ALA A 34 -4.29 8.06 1.04
N ALA A 35 -3.47 8.97 1.56
CA ALA A 35 -3.95 10.17 2.28
C ALA A 35 -4.83 11.08 1.40
N LYS A 36 -4.47 11.28 0.12
CA LYS A 36 -5.29 12.03 -0.83
C LYS A 36 -6.64 11.38 -1.10
N THR A 37 -6.69 10.05 -1.11
CA THR A 37 -7.96 9.33 -1.28
C THR A 37 -8.85 9.54 -0.05
N VAL A 38 -8.29 9.46 1.17
CA VAL A 38 -9.02 9.82 2.40
C VAL A 38 -9.52 11.26 2.34
N GLY A 39 -8.65 12.23 1.95
CA GLY A 39 -9.05 13.63 1.80
C GLY A 39 -10.21 13.83 0.82
N ARG A 40 -10.22 13.11 -0.32
CA ARG A 40 -11.36 13.12 -1.24
C ARG A 40 -12.63 12.54 -0.63
N MET A 41 -12.51 11.46 0.14
CA MET A 41 -13.67 10.89 0.83
C MET A 41 -14.27 11.88 1.84
N MET A 42 -13.42 12.61 2.57
CA MET A 42 -13.84 13.68 3.49
C MET A 42 -14.53 14.82 2.72
N GLU A 43 -13.90 15.33 1.66
CA GLU A 43 -14.40 16.46 0.86
C GLU A 43 -15.73 16.16 0.14
N GLU A 44 -15.88 14.97 -0.43
CA GLU A 44 -17.01 14.65 -1.33
C GLU A 44 -18.17 13.98 -0.60
N PHE A 45 -17.92 13.30 0.53
CA PHE A 45 -18.92 12.47 1.20
C PHE A 45 -19.06 12.72 2.71
N ASP A 46 -18.36 13.72 3.24
CA ASP A 46 -18.30 14.02 4.67
C ASP A 46 -17.89 12.80 5.51
N THR A 47 -16.99 11.96 4.98
CA THR A 47 -16.38 10.86 5.72
C THR A 47 -15.55 11.40 6.88
N ASP A 48 -15.72 10.83 8.06
CA ASP A 48 -14.79 11.03 9.18
C ASP A 48 -13.67 9.99 9.07
N PRO A 49 -12.38 10.38 8.98
CA PRO A 49 -11.29 9.43 8.86
C PRO A 49 -11.20 8.46 10.05
N THR A 50 -11.74 8.83 11.22
CA THR A 50 -11.76 7.95 12.40
C THR A 50 -12.75 6.78 12.27
N ASP A 51 -13.76 6.90 11.40
CA ASP A 51 -14.72 5.83 11.09
C ASP A 51 -14.20 4.87 10.01
N LEU A 52 -13.11 5.24 9.30
CA LEU A 52 -12.61 4.44 8.19
C LEU A 52 -12.02 3.11 8.66
N VAL A 53 -12.32 2.08 7.87
CA VAL A 53 -11.62 0.80 7.85
C VAL A 53 -10.79 0.72 6.57
N ALA A 54 -9.51 0.38 6.71
CA ALA A 54 -8.58 0.33 5.59
C ALA A 54 -7.95 -1.06 5.43
N GLY A 55 -7.66 -1.42 4.18
CA GLY A 55 -6.96 -2.65 3.83
C GLY A 55 -5.78 -2.38 2.91
N ILE A 56 -4.60 -2.87 3.30
CA ILE A 56 -3.39 -2.94 2.48
C ILE A 56 -3.30 -4.35 1.91
N GLY A 57 -3.62 -4.52 0.63
CA GLY A 57 -3.70 -5.84 0.00
C GLY A 57 -2.35 -6.42 -0.47
N PRO A 58 -2.35 -7.68 -0.95
CA PRO A 58 -1.15 -8.35 -1.45
C PRO A 58 -0.41 -7.51 -2.50
N SER A 59 0.88 -7.35 -2.30
CA SER A 59 1.75 -6.48 -3.09
C SER A 59 3.21 -6.88 -2.86
N ILE A 60 4.19 -6.23 -3.49
CA ILE A 60 5.59 -6.57 -3.23
C ILE A 60 5.98 -6.11 -1.82
N GLY A 61 6.54 -7.03 -1.05
CA GLY A 61 7.00 -6.76 0.32
C GLY A 61 8.42 -6.22 0.36
N PRO A 62 8.85 -5.68 1.50
CA PRO A 62 10.21 -5.19 1.69
C PRO A 62 11.27 -6.28 1.48
N CYS A 63 10.92 -7.56 1.67
CA CYS A 63 11.81 -8.69 1.38
C CYS A 63 12.25 -8.79 -0.10
N CYS A 64 11.49 -8.23 -1.04
CA CYS A 64 11.80 -8.33 -2.48
C CYS A 64 11.90 -6.98 -3.18
N TYR A 65 11.50 -5.88 -2.53
CA TYR A 65 11.40 -4.57 -3.18
C TYR A 65 12.63 -3.70 -2.96
N GLU A 66 13.70 -4.07 -3.65
CA GLU A 66 14.91 -3.25 -3.71
C GLU A 66 14.72 -2.06 -4.67
N VAL A 67 15.11 -0.87 -4.21
CA VAL A 67 15.08 0.40 -4.95
C VAL A 67 16.44 1.12 -4.85
N GLY A 68 16.71 1.98 -5.84
CA GLY A 68 17.93 2.79 -5.85
C GLY A 68 17.79 4.09 -5.06
N PRO A 69 18.89 4.84 -4.92
CA PRO A 69 18.93 6.10 -4.18
C PRO A 69 17.95 7.13 -4.77
N GLU A 70 17.66 7.09 -6.06
CA GLU A 70 16.70 8.00 -6.70
C GLU A 70 15.27 7.88 -6.14
N VAL A 71 14.89 6.70 -5.68
CA VAL A 71 13.58 6.48 -5.03
C VAL A 71 13.65 6.93 -3.58
N ALA A 72 14.75 6.62 -2.88
CA ALA A 72 14.95 7.05 -1.50
C ALA A 72 14.91 8.58 -1.36
N ASP A 73 15.64 9.29 -2.24
CA ASP A 73 15.68 10.75 -2.30
C ASP A 73 14.27 11.34 -2.48
N GLU A 74 13.44 10.74 -3.34
CA GLU A 74 12.07 11.18 -3.57
C GLU A 74 11.20 11.01 -2.31
N PHE A 75 11.38 9.90 -1.57
CA PHE A 75 10.70 9.68 -0.30
C PHE A 75 11.17 10.66 0.78
N HIS A 76 12.48 10.91 0.92
CA HIS A 76 13.00 11.93 1.83
C HIS A 76 12.49 13.33 1.49
N ALA A 77 12.41 13.67 0.21
CA ALA A 77 11.94 14.97 -0.24
C ALA A 77 10.44 15.19 -0.02
N ARG A 78 9.61 14.16 -0.26
CA ARG A 78 8.14 14.29 -0.21
C ARG A 78 7.52 13.86 1.11
N GLN A 79 8.14 12.92 1.80
CA GLN A 79 7.65 12.36 3.06
C GLN A 79 8.78 12.21 4.09
N PRO A 80 9.40 13.33 4.54
CA PRO A 80 10.55 13.29 5.45
C PRO A 80 10.26 12.60 6.79
N LEU A 81 9.00 12.61 7.25
CA LEU A 81 8.59 11.94 8.49
C LEU A 81 8.31 10.44 8.33
N VAL A 82 8.27 9.93 7.10
CA VAL A 82 7.97 8.53 6.78
C VAL A 82 9.20 7.80 6.26
N ALA A 83 10.04 8.49 5.48
CA ALA A 83 11.15 7.90 4.72
C ALA A 83 12.07 6.99 5.57
N ASP A 84 12.53 7.45 6.73
CA ASP A 84 13.44 6.69 7.60
C ASP A 84 12.78 5.45 8.24
N HIS A 85 11.45 5.38 8.25
CA HIS A 85 10.70 4.24 8.76
C HIS A 85 10.39 3.17 7.72
N VAL A 86 10.63 3.47 6.43
CA VAL A 86 10.20 2.61 5.31
C VAL A 86 11.33 2.26 4.35
N LEU A 87 12.47 2.95 4.42
CA LEU A 87 13.68 2.65 3.66
C LEU A 87 14.62 1.82 4.53
N LEU A 88 14.60 0.50 4.33
CA LEU A 88 15.38 -0.45 5.11
C LEU A 88 16.75 -0.72 4.48
N THR A 89 17.78 -0.88 5.31
CA THR A 89 19.16 -1.24 4.91
C THR A 89 19.71 -2.33 5.82
N GLY A 90 20.78 -3.01 5.38
CA GLY A 90 21.48 -4.02 6.19
C GLY A 90 20.60 -5.20 6.64
N GLU A 91 20.75 -5.66 7.88
CA GLU A 91 19.97 -6.79 8.43
C GLU A 91 18.46 -6.54 8.46
N ALA A 92 18.03 -5.27 8.51
CA ALA A 92 16.61 -4.91 8.43
C ALA A 92 16.02 -5.16 7.02
N ALA A 93 16.88 -5.23 5.99
CA ALA A 93 16.49 -5.56 4.62
C ALA A 93 16.41 -7.07 4.35
N SER A 94 17.05 -7.92 5.17
CA SER A 94 17.26 -9.35 4.87
C SER A 94 16.22 -10.30 5.47
N ALA A 95 14.98 -9.87 5.66
CA ALA A 95 13.89 -10.72 6.16
C ALA A 95 13.32 -11.71 5.10
N GLY A 96 14.00 -11.92 3.96
CA GLY A 96 13.58 -12.81 2.87
C GLY A 96 14.59 -13.93 2.58
N GLU A 97 14.11 -15.05 2.01
CA GLU A 97 14.92 -16.24 1.64
C GLU A 97 15.80 -16.03 0.39
N PHE A 98 15.87 -14.82 -0.16
CA PHE A 98 16.70 -14.52 -1.34
C PHE A 98 18.07 -14.00 -0.92
N ASP A 99 19.11 -14.42 -1.63
CA ASP A 99 20.51 -14.02 -1.40
C ASP A 99 20.68 -12.51 -1.60
N HIS A 100 20.58 -11.77 -0.51
CA HIS A 100 20.81 -10.33 -0.48
C HIS A 100 22.30 -10.08 -0.32
N SER A 101 23.04 -9.97 -1.43
CA SER A 101 24.31 -9.25 -1.39
C SER A 101 24.00 -7.82 -0.92
N VAL A 102 24.39 -7.48 0.32
CA VAL A 102 24.17 -6.14 0.88
C VAL A 102 24.89 -5.14 -0.03
N ASN A 103 24.10 -4.41 -0.81
CA ASN A 103 24.61 -3.30 -1.61
C ASN A 103 24.38 -2.04 -0.78
N GLU A 104 25.46 -1.39 -0.33
CA GLU A 104 25.41 -0.19 0.52
C GLU A 104 24.64 0.97 -0.13
N ASP A 105 24.47 0.95 -1.46
CA ASP A 105 23.77 1.99 -2.24
C ASP A 105 22.29 1.64 -2.54
N ARG A 106 21.71 0.61 -1.90
CA ARG A 106 20.36 0.14 -2.19
C ARG A 106 19.49 0.05 -0.94
N TYR A 107 18.21 0.32 -1.13
CA TYR A 107 17.21 0.31 -0.07
C TYR A 107 16.15 -0.75 -0.34
N HIS A 108 15.63 -1.33 0.72
CA HIS A 108 14.43 -2.15 0.68
C HIS A 108 13.24 -1.29 1.12
N LEU A 109 12.35 -0.99 0.18
CA LEU A 109 11.24 -0.08 0.42
C LEU A 109 10.01 -0.84 0.91
N ASP A 110 9.60 -0.56 2.14
CA ASP A 110 8.36 -1.08 2.73
C ASP A 110 7.17 -0.20 2.33
N LEU A 111 6.57 -0.52 1.18
CA LEU A 111 5.35 0.16 0.73
C LEU A 111 4.15 -0.12 1.65
N TRP A 112 4.13 -1.24 2.39
CA TRP A 112 3.03 -1.53 3.31
C TRP A 112 3.06 -0.54 4.46
N ARG A 113 4.23 -0.41 5.11
CA ARG A 113 4.41 0.54 6.21
C ARG A 113 4.23 1.98 5.76
N ALA A 114 4.72 2.36 4.57
CA ALA A 114 4.54 3.70 4.02
C ALA A 114 3.06 4.08 3.88
N ASN A 115 2.25 3.22 3.24
CA ASN A 115 0.82 3.49 3.10
C ASN A 115 0.07 3.42 4.45
N THR A 116 0.47 2.55 5.39
CA THR A 116 -0.08 2.57 6.75
C THR A 116 0.18 3.90 7.45
N LEU A 117 1.41 4.42 7.40
CA LEU A 117 1.76 5.70 8.01
C LEU A 117 1.05 6.89 7.35
N GLU A 118 0.85 6.86 6.02
CA GLU A 118 0.03 7.85 5.32
C GLU A 118 -1.42 7.85 5.83
N LEU A 119 -2.03 6.68 5.99
CA LEU A 119 -3.40 6.55 6.47
C LEU A 119 -3.55 7.02 7.92
N VAL A 120 -2.60 6.66 8.79
CA VAL A 120 -2.56 7.13 10.18
C VAL A 120 -2.42 8.66 10.24
N THR A 121 -1.53 9.22 9.42
CA THR A 121 -1.35 10.67 9.31
C THR A 121 -2.61 11.38 8.79
N ALA A 122 -3.38 10.72 7.93
CA ALA A 122 -4.66 11.20 7.44
C ALA A 122 -5.82 11.05 8.45
N GLY A 123 -5.57 10.51 9.65
CA GLY A 123 -6.53 10.39 10.74
C GLY A 123 -7.20 9.03 10.88
N VAL A 124 -6.84 8.03 10.06
CA VAL A 124 -7.35 6.67 10.21
C VAL A 124 -6.71 6.01 11.42
N PHE A 125 -7.50 5.45 12.33
CA PHE A 125 -6.92 4.74 13.47
C PHE A 125 -6.13 3.52 13.01
N GLU A 126 -4.90 3.35 13.52
CA GLU A 126 -4.04 2.22 13.14
C GLU A 126 -4.71 0.86 13.39
N ALA A 127 -5.52 0.75 14.45
CA ALA A 127 -6.32 -0.44 14.76
C ALA A 127 -7.36 -0.81 13.68
N ASN A 128 -7.74 0.14 12.82
CA ASN A 128 -8.66 -0.06 11.70
C ASN A 128 -7.93 -0.36 10.37
N ILE A 129 -6.61 -0.47 10.38
CA ILE A 129 -5.80 -0.74 9.18
C ILE A 129 -5.34 -2.20 9.21
N GLY A 130 -5.91 -3.02 8.32
CA GLY A 130 -5.47 -4.39 8.10
C GLY A 130 -4.38 -4.45 7.02
N VAL A 131 -3.26 -5.11 7.31
CA VAL A 131 -2.20 -5.38 6.32
C VAL A 131 -2.18 -6.87 6.00
N ALA A 132 -2.31 -7.22 4.71
CA ALA A 132 -2.31 -8.62 4.29
C ALA A 132 -0.97 -9.32 4.59
N GLY A 133 0.15 -8.59 4.46
CA GLY A 133 1.50 -9.12 4.74
C GLY A 133 1.97 -10.19 3.75
N ILE A 134 1.38 -10.23 2.54
CA ILE A 134 1.68 -11.22 1.51
C ILE A 134 2.50 -10.59 0.38
N CYS A 135 3.76 -11.02 0.25
CA CYS A 135 4.65 -10.57 -0.82
C CYS A 135 4.32 -11.27 -2.15
N THR A 136 3.87 -10.52 -3.16
CA THR A 136 3.55 -11.08 -4.49
C THR A 136 4.76 -11.67 -5.23
N ALA A 137 5.97 -11.14 -5.01
CA ALA A 137 7.19 -11.69 -5.59
C ALA A 137 7.62 -13.03 -4.96
N CYS A 138 7.34 -13.25 -3.68
CA CYS A 138 7.57 -14.54 -3.01
C CYS A 138 6.51 -15.59 -3.37
N ASN A 139 5.32 -15.16 -3.78
CA ASN A 139 4.14 -16.03 -3.92
C ASN A 139 3.63 -16.06 -5.37
N THR A 140 4.53 -16.26 -6.34
CA THR A 140 4.20 -16.24 -7.79
C THR A 140 3.29 -17.39 -8.23
N GLY A 141 3.10 -18.41 -7.38
CA GLY A 141 2.09 -19.45 -7.61
C GLY A 141 0.65 -18.94 -7.52
N ASP A 142 0.42 -17.90 -6.71
CA ASP A 142 -0.92 -17.34 -6.46
C ASP A 142 -1.08 -15.91 -7.01
N PHE A 143 0.02 -15.18 -7.21
CA PHE A 143 0.01 -13.78 -7.62
C PHE A 143 0.93 -13.50 -8.81
N PHE A 144 0.54 -12.54 -9.65
CA PHE A 144 1.46 -11.96 -10.64
C PHE A 144 2.42 -10.97 -9.98
N SER A 145 3.70 -11.03 -10.35
CA SER A 145 4.73 -10.10 -9.88
C SER A 145 5.55 -9.56 -11.05
N HIS A 146 5.48 -8.25 -11.26
CA HIS A 146 6.23 -7.60 -12.33
C HIS A 146 7.74 -7.71 -12.09
N ARG A 147 8.19 -7.63 -10.84
CA ARG A 147 9.58 -7.73 -10.41
C ARG A 147 10.11 -9.14 -10.59
N ALA A 148 9.42 -10.15 -10.05
CA ALA A 148 9.89 -11.53 -10.10
C ALA A 148 9.85 -12.10 -11.53
N GLU A 149 8.89 -11.68 -12.35
CA GLU A 149 8.67 -12.22 -13.70
C GLU A 149 9.28 -11.35 -14.81
N GLY A 150 10.26 -10.49 -14.49
CA GLY A 150 11.03 -9.73 -15.48
C GLY A 150 10.18 -8.78 -16.34
N GLY A 151 9.09 -8.27 -15.77
CA GLY A 151 8.21 -7.28 -16.35
C GLY A 151 7.12 -7.80 -17.30
N ARG A 152 7.17 -9.07 -17.69
CA ARG A 152 6.23 -9.70 -18.63
C ARG A 152 5.29 -10.66 -17.92
N THR A 153 4.25 -10.12 -17.31
CA THR A 153 3.26 -10.88 -16.53
C THR A 153 1.84 -10.29 -16.65
N GLY A 154 0.85 -11.04 -16.17
CA GLY A 154 -0.54 -10.62 -15.99
C GLY A 154 -0.72 -9.59 -14.88
N ARG A 155 -1.97 -9.32 -14.48
CA ARG A 155 -2.30 -8.41 -13.39
C ARG A 155 -3.41 -9.01 -12.53
N GLY A 156 -3.26 -8.93 -11.21
CA GLY A 156 -4.33 -9.16 -10.26
C GLY A 156 -5.29 -7.99 -10.21
N GLY A 157 -6.54 -8.23 -9.82
CA GLY A 157 -7.57 -7.21 -9.67
C GLY A 157 -7.98 -7.03 -8.22
N ALA A 158 -7.90 -5.81 -7.71
CA ALA A 158 -8.62 -5.42 -6.49
C ALA A 158 -9.92 -4.71 -6.90
N LEU A 159 -11.03 -5.13 -6.30
CA LEU A 159 -12.37 -4.63 -6.58
C LEU A 159 -13.10 -4.38 -5.26
N MET A 160 -13.82 -3.26 -5.19
CA MET A 160 -14.77 -2.97 -4.13
C MET A 160 -16.13 -2.70 -4.74
N MET A 161 -17.18 -3.19 -4.09
CA MET A 161 -18.56 -2.96 -4.49
C MET A 161 -19.41 -2.84 -3.23
N LEU A 162 -20.30 -1.84 -3.21
CA LEU A 162 -21.34 -1.74 -2.20
C LEU A 162 -22.55 -2.53 -2.68
N HIS A 163 -23.04 -3.45 -1.84
CA HIS A 163 -24.30 -4.12 -2.10
C HIS A 163 -25.47 -3.24 -1.66
N GLU A 164 -26.50 -3.14 -2.51
CA GLU A 164 -27.76 -2.47 -2.16
C GLU A 164 -28.43 -3.17 -0.98
N ARG A 165 -28.94 -2.40 -0.02
CA ARG A 165 -29.81 -2.98 1.01
C ARG A 165 -31.23 -3.09 0.43
N THR A 166 -31.74 -4.29 0.26
CA THR A 166 -33.19 -4.50 0.15
C THR A 166 -33.86 -3.92 1.40
N LYS A 167 -34.73 -2.92 1.21
CA LYS A 167 -35.55 -2.38 2.30
C LYS A 167 -36.31 -3.55 2.93
N ARG A 168 -36.05 -3.86 4.21
CA ARG A 168 -36.97 -4.68 5.00
C ARG A 168 -38.21 -3.82 5.23
N SER A 169 -39.25 -4.06 4.43
CA SER A 169 -40.59 -3.59 4.73
C SER A 169 -41.00 -4.18 6.08
N TYR A 170 -41.22 -3.32 7.07
CA TYR A 170 -41.97 -3.65 8.29
C TYR A 170 -43.46 -3.50 8.02
#